data_AF-A0A2M7WGC8-F1
#
_entry.id   AF-A0A2M7WGC8-F1
#
_cell.length_a   1.000
_cell.length_b   1.000
_cell.length_c   1.000
_cell.angle_alpha   90.00
_cell.angle_beta   90.00
_cell.angle_gamma   90.00
#
_symmetry.space_group_name_H-M   'P 1'
#
loop_
_entity.id
_entity.type
_entity.pdbx_description
1 polymer ?
#
loop_
_entity_poly.entity_id
_entity_poly.type
_entity_poly.pdbx_seq_one_letter_code
_entity_poly.pdbx_strand_id
1 'polypeptide(L)'
;HALEMARRSKPRLLVCAPSNAAVDNIILKIMEDGFIDGQGNRYNPSIIRVGVGQSSTVKAVALETKVDSILGENLDAGRLESSINGYRVELQRISHDIGDLRRKLQTIVSACDWPLSKDWEIRVEEGGFDMPDRPFFVNHKEKLTTYEAPPPPEPDEQQFPSTSMPEYRSYVGRIV
;
A
#
# COMPACT_ATOMS: atom_id res chain seq x y z
N HIS A 1 19.79 -12.52 35.00
CA HIS A 1 19.63 -13.49 33.89
C HIS A 1 18.33 -14.30 33.96
N ALA A 2 18.06 -15.14 34.97
CA ALA A 2 16.81 -15.94 35.05
C ALA A 2 15.53 -15.10 35.21
N LEU A 3 15.57 -14.04 36.02
CA LEU A 3 14.46 -13.08 36.20
C LEU A 3 14.14 -12.28 34.93
N GLU A 4 15.12 -12.12 34.04
CA GLU A 4 15.00 -11.38 32.78
C GLU A 4 14.37 -12.24 31.68
N MET A 5 14.68 -13.54 31.66
CA MET A 5 14.00 -14.54 30.82
C MET A 5 12.54 -14.73 31.25
N ALA A 6 12.24 -14.69 32.54
CA ALA A 6 10.88 -14.75 33.07
C ALA A 6 10.03 -13.52 32.72
N ARG A 7 10.64 -12.34 32.53
CA ARG A 7 9.94 -11.14 32.05
C ARG A 7 9.59 -11.20 30.55
N ARG A 8 10.31 -12.02 29.76
CA ARG A 8 10.05 -12.20 28.32
C ARG A 8 8.94 -13.21 28.02
N SER A 9 8.62 -14.12 28.94
CA SER A 9 7.52 -15.06 28.78
C SER A 9 6.31 -14.60 29.61
N LYS A 10 5.15 -14.45 28.98
CA LYS A 10 3.90 -14.18 29.69
C LYS A 10 3.68 -15.34 30.68
N PRO A 11 3.56 -15.09 32.01
CA PRO A 11 3.44 -16.16 33.00
C PRO A 11 2.22 -17.03 32.70
N ARG A 12 2.38 -18.36 32.78
CA ARG A 12 1.33 -19.33 32.48
C ARG A 12 0.95 -20.08 33.76
N LEU A 13 -0.35 -20.28 33.96
CA LEU A 13 -0.90 -21.06 35.06
C LEU A 13 -1.41 -22.40 34.51
N LEU A 14 -0.98 -23.51 35.12
CA LEU A 14 -1.55 -24.83 34.88
C LEU A 14 -2.56 -25.12 35.99
N VAL A 15 -3.80 -25.41 35.60
CA VAL A 15 -4.88 -25.75 36.52
C VAL A 15 -5.34 -27.17 36.22
N CYS A 16 -5.38 -28.01 37.27
CA CYS A 16 -5.79 -29.41 37.18
C CYS A 16 -6.94 -29.67 38.13
N ALA A 17 -7.85 -30.58 37.76
CA ALA A 17 -8.91 -31.08 38.62
C ALA A 17 -9.10 -32.60 38.37
N PRO A 18 -9.62 -33.36 39.35
CA PRO A 18 -9.70 -34.82 39.26
C PRO A 18 -10.74 -35.34 38.26
N SER A 19 -11.66 -34.51 37.77
CA SER A 19 -12.66 -34.90 36.76
C SER A 19 -12.82 -33.83 35.68
N ASN A 20 -13.22 -34.25 34.47
CA ASN A 20 -13.47 -33.33 33.35
C ASN A 20 -14.54 -32.29 33.68
N ALA A 21 -15.62 -32.69 34.37
CA ALA A 21 -16.69 -31.77 34.77
C ALA A 21 -16.18 -30.67 35.74
N ALA A 22 -15.23 -31.01 36.63
CA ALA A 22 -14.63 -30.02 37.52
C ALA A 22 -13.75 -29.02 36.75
N VAL A 23 -12.96 -29.49 35.78
CA VAL A 23 -12.17 -28.61 34.89
C VAL A 23 -13.09 -27.67 34.10
N ASP A 24 -14.16 -28.22 33.51
CA ASP A 24 -15.09 -27.44 32.69
C ASP A 24 -15.83 -26.38 33.54
N ASN A 25 -16.21 -26.70 34.78
CA ASN A 25 -16.81 -25.73 35.70
C ASN A 25 -15.86 -24.57 36.04
N ILE A 26 -14.58 -24.86 36.30
CA ILE A 26 -13.56 -23.82 36.53
C ILE A 26 -13.45 -22.91 35.31
N ILE A 27 -13.40 -23.48 34.11
CA ILE A 27 -13.32 -22.71 32.86
C ILE A 27 -14.54 -21.80 32.69
N LEU A 28 -15.75 -22.34 32.89
CA LEU A 28 -17.00 -21.59 32.77
C LEU A 28 -17.02 -20.39 33.70
N LYS A 29 -16.65 -20.58 34.98
CA LYS A 29 -16.53 -19.48 35.94
C LYS A 29 -15.53 -18.43 35.49
N ILE A 30 -14.38 -18.83 34.95
CA ILE A 30 -13.41 -17.85 34.44
C ILE A 30 -13.97 -17.08 33.23
N MET A 31 -14.70 -17.74 32.34
CA MET A 31 -15.33 -17.08 31.19
C MET A 31 -16.42 -16.10 31.64
N GLU A 32 -17.24 -16.48 32.61
CA GLU A 32 -18.40 -15.74 33.14
C GLU A 32 -18.02 -14.61 34.10
N ASP A 33 -17.04 -14.83 34.98
CA ASP A 33 -16.64 -13.93 36.07
C ASP A 33 -15.30 -13.22 35.81
N GLY A 34 -14.45 -13.75 34.93
CA GLY A 34 -13.10 -13.22 34.70
C GLY A 34 -12.21 -13.30 35.94
N PHE A 35 -11.06 -12.63 35.86
CA PHE A 35 -10.13 -12.41 36.98
C PHE A 35 -10.13 -10.94 37.38
N ILE A 36 -9.71 -10.66 38.60
CA ILE A 36 -9.49 -9.29 39.10
C ILE A 36 -7.98 -9.09 39.26
N ASP A 37 -7.45 -7.99 38.71
CA ASP A 37 -6.04 -7.63 38.85
C ASP A 37 -5.76 -6.91 40.20
N GLY A 38 -4.49 -6.59 40.46
CA GLY A 38 -4.09 -5.88 41.69
C GLY A 38 -4.61 -4.45 41.82
N GLN A 39 -5.26 -3.92 40.78
CA GLN A 39 -5.87 -2.59 40.74
C GLN A 39 -7.41 -2.68 40.82
N GLY A 40 -7.97 -3.88 40.98
CA GLY A 40 -9.41 -4.10 41.03
C GLY A 40 -10.09 -4.18 39.66
N ASN A 41 -9.35 -4.15 38.55
CA ASN A 41 -9.93 -4.24 37.22
C ASN A 41 -10.17 -5.69 36.83
N ARG A 42 -11.29 -5.92 36.14
CA ARG A 42 -11.64 -7.22 35.60
C ARG A 42 -10.90 -7.50 34.28
N TYR A 43 -10.32 -8.68 34.13
CA TYR A 43 -9.71 -9.14 32.90
C TYR A 43 -10.00 -10.62 32.63
N ASN A 44 -10.05 -11.02 31.35
CA ASN A 44 -10.22 -12.42 30.95
C ASN A 44 -8.89 -12.93 30.37
N PRO A 45 -8.20 -13.88 31.04
CA PRO A 45 -6.96 -14.43 30.52
C PRO A 45 -7.22 -15.30 29.27
N SER A 46 -6.16 -15.54 28.49
CA SER A 46 -6.22 -16.57 27.44
C SER A 46 -6.22 -17.95 28.09
N ILE A 47 -7.27 -18.72 27.84
CA ILE A 47 -7.47 -20.08 28.37
C ILE A 47 -7.31 -21.08 27.23
N ILE A 48 -6.73 -22.23 27.56
CA ILE A 48 -6.68 -23.40 26.69
C ILE A 48 -7.06 -24.62 27.52
N ARG A 49 -8.13 -25.32 27.11
CA ARG A 49 -8.52 -26.63 27.63
C ARG A 49 -7.79 -27.71 26.84
N VAL A 50 -7.05 -28.56 27.54
CA VAL A 50 -6.28 -29.66 26.95
C VAL A 50 -6.81 -30.99 27.47
N GLY A 51 -7.17 -31.92 26.58
CA GLY A 51 -7.60 -33.29 26.93
C GLY A 51 -8.98 -33.67 26.41
N VAL A 52 -9.28 -34.98 26.43
CA VAL A 52 -10.50 -35.55 25.86
C VAL A 52 -11.73 -35.41 26.78
N GLY A 53 -12.93 -35.52 26.20
CA GLY A 53 -14.20 -35.53 26.96
C GLY A 53 -14.65 -34.15 27.45
N GLN A 54 -14.38 -33.11 26.65
CA GLN A 54 -14.79 -31.73 26.90
C GLN A 54 -16.27 -31.49 26.55
N SER A 55 -16.98 -30.75 27.40
CA SER A 55 -18.35 -30.30 27.11
C SER A 55 -18.38 -29.32 25.93
N SER A 56 -19.49 -29.28 25.20
CA SER A 56 -19.72 -28.31 24.13
C SER A 56 -19.61 -26.85 24.61
N THR A 57 -19.92 -26.60 25.88
CA THR A 57 -19.89 -25.28 26.51
C THR A 57 -18.49 -24.68 26.60
N VAL A 58 -17.44 -25.52 26.65
CA VAL A 58 -16.04 -25.09 26.73
C VAL A 58 -15.28 -25.25 25.41
N LYS A 59 -15.97 -25.61 24.32
CA LYS A 59 -15.38 -25.89 23.01
C LYS A 59 -14.57 -24.71 22.45
N ALA A 60 -15.00 -23.47 22.71
CA ALA A 60 -14.29 -22.27 22.24
C ALA A 60 -12.87 -22.11 22.83
N VAL A 61 -12.59 -22.73 23.98
CA VAL A 61 -11.25 -22.73 24.60
C VAL A 61 -10.51 -24.05 24.44
N ALA A 62 -11.12 -25.04 23.79
CA ALA A 62 -10.49 -26.32 23.47
C ALA A 62 -9.28 -26.13 22.56
N LEU A 63 -8.22 -26.89 22.82
CA LEU A 63 -7.00 -26.85 22.02
C LEU A 63 -7.30 -27.14 20.54
N GLU A 64 -8.10 -28.15 20.24
CA GLU A 64 -8.39 -28.56 18.87
C GLU A 64 -9.12 -27.44 18.12
N THR A 65 -10.14 -26.85 18.77
CA THR A 65 -10.91 -25.75 18.16
C THR A 65 -10.04 -24.50 17.95
N LYS A 66 -9.14 -24.19 18.88
CA LYS A 66 -8.19 -23.07 18.68
C LYS A 66 -7.20 -23.34 17.57
N VAL A 67 -6.71 -24.56 17.43
CA VAL A 67 -5.83 -24.96 16.33
C VAL A 67 -6.59 -24.86 15.00
N ASP A 68 -7.80 -25.39 14.91
CA ASP A 68 -8.64 -25.31 13.70
C ASP A 68 -8.95 -23.86 13.32
N SER A 69 -9.22 -22.99 14.30
CA SER A 69 -9.44 -21.56 14.05
C SER A 69 -8.19 -20.88 13.50
N ILE A 70 -7.02 -21.12 14.11
CA ILE A 70 -5.75 -20.54 13.66
C ILE A 70 -5.40 -21.05 12.25
N LEU A 71 -5.60 -22.34 12.00
CA LEU A 71 -5.39 -22.90 10.67
C LEU A 71 -6.37 -22.31 9.67
N GLY A 72 -7.66 -22.19 10.02
CA GLY A 72 -8.69 -21.56 9.18
C GLY A 72 -8.38 -20.10 8.83
N GLU A 73 -7.88 -19.32 9.79
CA GLU A 73 -7.44 -17.93 9.55
C GLU A 73 -6.21 -17.84 8.64
N ASN A 74 -5.25 -18.76 8.78
CA ASN A 74 -4.06 -18.80 7.91
C ASN A 74 -4.35 -19.39 6.52
N LEU A 75 -5.48 -20.10 6.36
CA LEU A 75 -5.91 -20.70 5.10
C LEU A 75 -6.82 -19.78 4.28
N ASP A 76 -6.97 -18.50 4.64
CA ASP A 76 -7.60 -17.51 3.76
C ASP A 76 -6.67 -17.11 2.60
N ALA A 77 -6.17 -18.14 1.89
CA ALA A 77 -5.40 -18.03 0.66
C ALA A 77 -6.15 -17.18 -0.38
N GLY A 78 -7.49 -17.16 -0.34
CA GLY A 78 -8.31 -16.30 -1.19
C GLY A 78 -8.08 -14.81 -0.94
N ARG A 79 -7.89 -14.37 0.31
CA ARG A 79 -7.50 -12.98 0.61
C ARG A 79 -6.09 -12.65 0.14
N LEU A 80 -5.15 -13.57 0.31
CA LEU A 80 -3.78 -13.40 -0.18
C LEU A 80 -3.75 -13.32 -1.72
N GLU A 81 -4.47 -14.22 -2.41
CA GLU A 81 -4.62 -14.20 -3.86
C GLU A 81 -5.28 -12.92 -4.37
N SER A 82 -6.35 -12.47 -3.70
CA SER A 82 -7.02 -11.21 -4.03
C SER A 82 -6.08 -10.01 -3.88
N SER A 83 -5.27 -10.00 -2.81
CA SER A 83 -4.28 -8.96 -2.57
C SER A 83 -3.16 -8.99 -3.63
N ILE A 84 -2.65 -10.18 -3.95
CA ILE A 84 -1.64 -10.38 -5.01
C ILE A 84 -2.17 -9.89 -6.35
N ASN A 85 -3.42 -10.22 -6.69
CA ASN A 85 -4.03 -9.77 -7.94
C ASN A 85 -4.20 -8.24 -7.97
N GLY A 86 -4.63 -7.64 -6.85
CA GLY A 86 -4.71 -6.19 -6.71
C GLY A 86 -3.36 -5.50 -6.94
N TYR A 87 -2.29 -5.99 -6.30
CA TYR A 87 -0.95 -5.44 -6.51
C TYR A 87 -0.45 -5.63 -7.95
N ARG A 88 -0.79 -6.74 -8.62
CA ARG A 88 -0.43 -6.96 -10.02
C ARG A 88 -1.10 -5.95 -10.95
N VAL A 89 -2.39 -5.67 -10.76
CA VAL A 89 -3.13 -4.67 -11.55
C VAL A 89 -2.52 -3.28 -11.35
N GLU A 90 -2.22 -2.91 -10.10
CA GLU A 90 -1.61 -1.61 -9.80
C GLU A 90 -0.21 -1.47 -10.41
N LEU A 91 0.62 -2.52 -10.36
CA LEU A 91 1.92 -2.54 -11.03
C LEU A 91 1.80 -2.36 -12.54
N GLN A 92 0.82 -3.00 -13.18
CA GLN A 92 0.56 -2.83 -14.60
C GLN A 92 0.17 -1.39 -14.93
N ARG A 93 -0.72 -0.78 -14.12
CA ARG A 93 -1.13 0.62 -14.27
C ARG A 93 0.05 1.58 -14.15
N ILE A 94 0.85 1.45 -13.09
CA ILE A 94 2.04 2.30 -12.87
C ILE A 94 3.04 2.13 -14.02
N SER A 95 3.28 0.90 -14.49
CA SER A 95 4.18 0.66 -15.61
C SER A 95 3.70 1.31 -16.91
N HIS A 96 2.38 1.32 -17.14
CA HIS A 96 1.78 2.00 -18.28
C HIS A 96 1.93 3.52 -18.16
N ASP A 97 1.56 4.10 -17.01
CA ASP A 97 1.67 5.53 -16.75
C ASP A 97 3.12 6.03 -16.92
N ILE A 98 4.12 5.28 -16.43
CA ILE A 98 5.54 5.60 -16.63
C ILE A 98 5.90 5.57 -18.12
N GLY A 99 5.40 4.58 -18.87
CA GLY A 99 5.60 4.49 -20.30
C GLY A 99 5.05 5.71 -21.04
N ASP A 100 3.83 6.13 -20.67
CA ASP A 100 3.14 7.26 -21.27
C ASP A 100 3.85 8.58 -20.96
N LEU A 101 4.19 8.82 -19.70
CA LEU A 101 4.94 10.02 -19.29
C LEU A 101 6.31 10.08 -19.99
N ARG A 102 7.00 8.95 -20.14
CA ARG A 102 8.27 8.89 -20.89
C ARG A 102 8.10 9.26 -22.36
N ARG A 103 7.05 8.78 -23.03
CA ARG A 103 6.76 9.16 -24.43
C ARG A 103 6.50 10.66 -24.55
N LYS A 104 5.65 11.23 -23.69
CA LYS A 104 5.37 12.67 -23.66
C LYS A 104 6.62 13.51 -23.43
N LEU A 105 7.48 13.11 -22.48
CA LEU A 105 8.76 13.77 -22.24
C LEU A 105 9.67 13.72 -23.48
N GLN A 106 9.75 12.57 -24.14
CA GLN A 106 10.54 12.41 -25.35
C GLN A 106 10.02 13.31 -26.47
N THR A 107 8.70 13.39 -26.65
CA THR A 107 8.06 14.28 -27.62
C THR A 107 8.42 15.74 -27.37
N ILE A 108 8.40 16.21 -26.12
CA ILE A 108 8.81 17.58 -25.77
C ILE A 108 10.28 17.83 -26.11
N VAL A 109 11.15 16.89 -25.76
CA VAL A 109 12.61 17.02 -26.01
C VAL A 109 12.91 17.04 -27.50
N SER A 110 12.21 16.26 -28.32
CA SER A 110 12.42 16.21 -29.77
C SER A 110 11.60 17.22 -30.57
N ALA A 111 10.80 18.08 -29.93
CA ALA A 111 9.91 19.00 -30.63
C ALA A 111 10.66 20.12 -31.37
N CYS A 112 11.84 20.50 -30.88
CA CYS A 112 12.63 21.60 -31.43
C CYS A 112 14.12 21.36 -31.21
N ASP A 113 14.93 21.63 -32.23
CA ASP A 113 16.38 21.40 -32.20
C ASP A 113 17.15 22.48 -31.42
N TRP A 114 16.51 23.61 -31.12
CA TRP A 114 17.11 24.74 -30.41
C TRP A 114 16.32 25.14 -29.16
N PRO A 115 16.96 25.80 -28.18
CA PRO A 115 16.27 26.39 -27.04
C PRO A 115 15.29 27.48 -27.48
N LEU A 116 14.22 27.69 -26.70
CA LEU A 116 13.22 28.72 -26.99
C LEU A 116 13.45 29.98 -26.17
N SER A 117 12.87 31.11 -26.59
CA SER A 117 12.81 32.31 -25.75
C SER A 117 11.78 32.16 -24.62
N LYS A 118 11.81 33.09 -23.65
CA LYS A 118 10.92 33.07 -22.47
C LYS A 118 9.41 33.11 -22.80
N ASP A 119 9.07 33.59 -23.99
CA ASP A 119 7.68 33.81 -24.39
C ASP A 119 7.04 32.52 -24.94
N TRP A 120 7.85 31.50 -25.25
CA TRP A 120 7.40 30.24 -25.85
C TRP A 120 7.41 29.07 -24.87
N GLU A 121 6.40 28.21 -24.98
CA GLU A 121 6.26 26.98 -24.22
C GLU A 121 5.96 25.81 -25.17
N ILE A 122 6.67 24.69 -24.98
CA ILE A 122 6.36 23.42 -25.65
C ILE A 122 5.33 22.68 -24.83
N ARG A 123 4.27 22.22 -25.48
CA ARG A 123 3.21 21.42 -24.89
C ARG A 123 2.90 20.17 -25.68
N VAL A 124 2.24 19.19 -25.06
CA VAL A 124 1.85 17.94 -25.72
C VAL A 124 0.36 17.72 -25.59
N GLU A 125 -0.28 17.45 -26.73
CA GLU A 125 -1.67 16.98 -26.75
C GLU A 125 -1.73 15.51 -27.16
N GLU A 126 -2.83 14.86 -26.80
CA GLU A 126 -3.16 13.53 -27.33
C GLU A 126 -3.46 13.66 -28.82
N GLY A 127 -2.65 12.99 -29.62
CA GLY A 127 -2.78 12.97 -31.07
C GLY A 127 -3.56 11.76 -31.59
N GLY A 128 -3.35 11.47 -32.87
CA GLY A 128 -4.00 10.34 -33.56
C GLY A 128 -3.24 9.02 -33.39
N PHE A 129 -3.75 7.98 -34.03
CA PHE A 129 -3.17 6.63 -33.98
C PHE A 129 -1.68 6.58 -34.38
N ASP A 130 -1.28 7.38 -35.37
CA ASP A 130 0.10 7.38 -35.91
C ASP A 130 1.08 8.26 -35.11
N MET A 131 0.56 9.23 -34.36
CA MET A 131 1.35 10.12 -33.51
C MET A 131 0.54 10.36 -32.23
N PRO A 132 0.66 9.48 -31.23
CA PRO A 132 -0.19 9.50 -30.04
C PRO A 132 0.07 10.72 -29.15
N ASP A 133 1.27 11.28 -29.22
CA ASP A 133 1.70 12.45 -28.49
C ASP A 133 2.19 13.49 -29.50
N ARG A 134 1.41 14.56 -29.71
CA ARG A 134 1.74 15.60 -30.69
C ARG A 134 2.23 16.87 -29.99
N PRO A 135 3.43 17.37 -30.32
CA PRO A 135 3.91 18.62 -29.75
C PRO A 135 3.24 19.83 -30.42
N PHE A 136 3.00 20.87 -29.62
CA PHE A 136 2.60 22.19 -30.11
C PHE A 136 3.25 23.28 -29.26
N PHE A 137 3.29 24.50 -29.80
CA PHE A 137 3.99 25.63 -29.22
C PHE A 137 2.99 26.73 -28.87
N VAL A 138 3.14 27.29 -27.66
CA VAL A 138 2.31 28.39 -27.16
C VAL A 138 3.19 29.61 -26.92
N ASN A 139 2.85 30.73 -27.56
CA ASN A 139 3.45 32.03 -27.29
C ASN A 139 2.57 32.81 -26.31
N HIS A 140 3.08 33.06 -25.11
CA HIS A 140 2.36 33.73 -24.03
C HIS A 140 2.25 35.24 -24.20
N LYS A 141 3.16 35.85 -24.97
CA LYS A 141 3.17 37.28 -25.27
C LYS A 141 2.21 37.62 -26.40
N GLU A 142 2.25 36.84 -27.48
CA GLU A 142 1.42 37.05 -28.67
C GLU A 142 0.05 36.34 -28.60
N LYS A 143 -0.17 35.50 -27.57
CA LYS A 143 -1.37 34.68 -27.41
C LYS A 143 -1.62 33.79 -28.63
N LEU A 144 -0.55 33.20 -29.15
CA LEU A 144 -0.56 32.34 -30.33
C LEU A 144 -0.32 30.89 -29.94
N THR A 145 -1.03 29.98 -30.59
CA THR A 145 -0.77 28.53 -30.54
C THR A 145 -0.48 28.06 -31.95
N THR A 146 0.61 27.32 -32.15
CA THR A 146 1.02 26.80 -33.45
C THR A 146 1.63 25.39 -33.33
N TYR A 147 1.60 24.63 -34.42
CA TYR A 147 2.28 23.34 -34.53
C TYR A 147 3.65 23.46 -35.21
N GLU A 148 3.99 24.64 -35.72
CA GLU A 148 5.28 24.92 -36.33
C GLU A 148 6.27 25.37 -35.26
N ALA A 149 7.51 24.89 -35.35
CA ALA A 149 8.55 25.29 -34.41
C ALA A 149 8.83 26.80 -34.55
N PRO A 150 8.87 27.55 -33.44
CA PRO A 150 9.16 28.98 -33.47
C PRO A 150 10.61 29.23 -33.88
N PRO A 151 10.93 30.44 -34.37
CA PRO A 151 12.29 30.79 -34.73
C PRO A 151 13.23 30.70 -33.51
N PRO A 152 14.54 30.46 -33.74
CA PRO A 152 15.53 30.51 -32.67
C PRO A 152 15.53 31.88 -31.97
N PRO A 153 15.77 31.92 -30.64
CA PRO A 153 15.93 33.16 -29.90
C PRO A 153 17.12 33.97 -30.43
N GLU A 154 17.03 35.29 -30.30
CA GLU A 154 18.13 36.19 -30.63
C GLU A 154 19.36 35.91 -29.75
N PRO A 155 20.59 36.19 -30.20
CA PRO A 155 21.82 35.82 -29.47
C PRO A 155 21.95 36.41 -28.07
N ASP A 156 21.31 37.56 -27.83
CA ASP A 156 21.28 38.28 -26.55
C ASP A 156 20.07 37.91 -25.67
N GLU A 157 19.14 37.11 -26.19
CA GLU A 157 17.96 36.68 -25.46
C GLU A 157 18.24 35.46 -24.56
N GLN A 158 17.53 35.40 -23.43
CA GLN A 158 17.61 34.27 -22.53
C GLN A 158 17.02 33.00 -23.18
N GLN A 159 17.80 31.93 -23.17
CA GLN A 159 17.48 30.67 -23.81
C GLN A 159 16.94 29.63 -22.81
N PHE A 160 15.85 28.97 -23.17
CA PHE A 160 15.17 27.97 -22.34
C PHE A 160 15.13 26.63 -23.08
N PRO A 161 15.86 25.60 -22.62
CA PRO A 161 15.80 24.28 -23.24
C PRO A 161 14.45 23.61 -22.97
N SER A 162 14.07 22.63 -23.78
CA SER A 162 12.81 21.88 -23.65
C SER A 162 12.60 21.26 -22.27
N THR A 163 13.68 20.89 -21.57
CA THR A 163 13.65 20.35 -20.20
C THR A 163 13.29 21.38 -19.13
N SER A 164 13.36 22.68 -19.45
CA SER A 164 12.94 23.77 -18.56
C SER A 164 11.47 24.12 -18.71
N MET A 165 10.76 23.53 -19.68
CA MET A 165 9.35 23.82 -19.93
C MET A 165 8.46 23.40 -18.75
N PRO A 166 7.44 24.19 -18.38
CA PRO A 166 6.53 23.86 -17.29
C PRO A 166 5.88 22.48 -17.43
N GLU A 167 5.41 22.12 -18.62
CA GLU A 167 4.78 20.82 -18.86
C GLU A 167 5.78 19.66 -18.75
N TYR A 168 7.01 19.81 -19.23
CA TYR A 168 8.08 18.84 -19.01
C TYR A 168 8.30 18.58 -17.52
N ARG A 169 8.44 19.65 -16.72
CA ARG A 169 8.65 19.54 -15.27
C ARG A 169 7.46 18.88 -14.56
N SER A 170 6.24 19.17 -15.01
CA SER A 170 5.02 18.53 -14.52
C SER A 170 5.04 17.02 -14.75
N TYR A 171 5.46 16.56 -15.93
CA TYR A 171 5.58 15.13 -16.22
C TYR A 171 6.71 14.46 -15.44
N VAL A 172 7.88 15.08 -15.33
CA VAL A 172 8.98 14.55 -14.50
C VAL A 172 8.54 14.39 -13.05
N GLY A 173 7.83 15.38 -12.49
CA GLY A 173 7.32 15.34 -11.12
C GLY A 173 6.27 14.26 -10.85
N ARG A 174 5.74 13.60 -11.89
CA ARG A 174 4.83 12.44 -11.75
C ARG A 174 5.54 11.09 -11.86
N ILE A 175 6.78 11.08 -12.37
CA ILE A 175 7.61 9.87 -12.49
C ILE A 175 8.42 9.62 -11.21
N VAL A 176 8.86 10.70 -10.54
CA VAL A 176 9.71 10.70 -9.33
C VAL A 176 8.85 10.65 -8.07
#